data_AF-A0A2V7Y6U9-F1
#
_entry.id   AF-A0A2V7Y6U9-F1
#
_cell.length_a   1.000
_cell.length_b   1.000
_cell.length_c   1.000
_cell.angle_alpha   90.00
_cell.angle_beta   90.00
_cell.angle_gamma   90.00
#
_symmetry.space_group_name_H-M   'P 1'
#
loop_
_entity.id
_entity.type
_entity.pdbx_description
1 polymer ?
#
loop_
_entity_poly.entity_id
_entity_poly.type
_entity_poly.pdbx_seq_one_letter_code
_entity_poly.pdbx_strand_id
1 'polypeptide(L)'
;MRARCLRGAPVPCMNRAVYTPVAALTLGMPFWDTRRSLPGTLTPESADLPTAAAARAASDGAPPASEVPVRQPARGLRLAAVASALVACLALLATATIARLEQTEESRWRRLTRRYWEDTYLAIGHHLTGRFPVAYPPVRGYGSASGRGFEEVRPTLTQAAEAAAIRSWQFWRTIPAERFIRPKPMPIFPRYDDSGRPLLLSLGFTLLGGVSPFLLFWIGLFAATPVLAWVAAELSGADAAPSAAALLLLLGLSPFVAHVLALSYSALGFYLVALFALGAFASYACLRPSPSARGLLARAMVAGLIFGVSSTCRATCLLLLPGFLIALLVGAIRGTPSGPEPRRRSRVFLLSLAAAAALVLPYLATARAVDRVIARTLSEGKKTARMPPQVHPFWHGVWIGLGDFDRTKGYIWDDQAAFKAIVEAGGAPSTTTYYDPDNEAIARTLIVNDVLSDPAWFAGILLRRLGATLTQWKLRPWPPLSGRSIAEGTGPNERLIDSYYSLAAPVDRFGIAGREIELPIPMLLAPTVWLVGIAVVARHHGRPDRSIEKRLAVVTCIMAATIGHPVLLTTASALETETFAITYILGAAFAIEELVRRRGRGAEDGQPLESRIARNSSMSRM
;
A
#
# COMPACT_ATOMS: atom_id res chain seq x y z
N MET A 1 -41.15 43.71 -23.79
CA MET A 1 -42.34 43.24 -23.05
C MET A 1 -42.01 43.16 -21.57
N ARG A 2 -42.71 43.97 -20.76
CA ARG A 2 -42.88 43.87 -19.28
C ARG A 2 -43.47 42.47 -18.95
N ALA A 3 -43.44 41.84 -17.79
CA ALA A 3 -43.11 42.07 -16.37
C ALA A 3 -42.85 40.64 -15.77
N ARG A 4 -42.56 40.33 -14.49
CA ARG A 4 -42.92 40.91 -13.20
C ARG A 4 -42.09 40.18 -12.12
N CYS A 5 -41.61 40.93 -11.13
CA CYS A 5 -41.09 40.43 -9.86
C CYS A 5 -42.20 39.81 -8.99
N LEU A 6 -41.84 38.89 -8.10
CA LEU A 6 -42.38 38.83 -6.73
C LEU A 6 -41.26 38.47 -5.75
N ARG A 7 -41.03 39.38 -4.79
CA ARG A 7 -40.32 39.18 -3.51
C ARG A 7 -41.36 38.83 -2.44
N GLY A 8 -40.97 38.10 -1.39
CA GLY A 8 -41.71 38.06 -0.12
C GLY A 8 -41.24 36.95 0.83
N ALA A 9 -40.37 37.31 1.80
CA ALA A 9 -40.05 36.55 3.02
C ALA A 9 -41.26 36.60 4.01
N PRO A 10 -41.35 35.85 5.16
CA PRO A 10 -40.33 35.76 6.22
C PRO A 10 -40.23 34.40 6.99
N VAL A 11 -39.22 34.32 7.85
CA VAL A 11 -39.02 33.35 8.93
C VAL A 11 -40.11 33.51 10.01
N PRO A 12 -40.43 32.45 10.78
CA PRO A 12 -40.48 32.62 12.23
C PRO A 12 -39.73 31.54 13.02
N CYS A 13 -39.29 31.99 14.19
CA CYS A 13 -38.47 31.34 15.19
C CYS A 13 -39.17 30.24 16.00
N MET A 14 -38.33 29.47 16.70
CA MET A 14 -38.55 28.76 17.97
C MET A 14 -39.53 27.58 18.02
N ASN A 15 -38.97 26.39 18.22
CA ASN A 15 -39.41 25.56 19.34
C ASN A 15 -38.19 24.90 20.03
N ARG A 16 -38.04 25.26 21.31
CA ARG A 16 -37.17 24.62 22.32
C ARG A 16 -37.97 23.49 22.98
N ALA A 17 -37.42 22.29 23.00
CA ALA A 17 -37.64 21.25 24.03
C ALA A 17 -36.54 20.19 23.82
N VAL A 18 -35.41 20.24 24.54
CA VAL A 18 -35.16 19.55 25.83
C VAL A 18 -35.36 18.03 25.74
N TYR A 19 -34.28 17.28 25.53
CA TYR A 19 -33.84 16.16 26.37
C TYR A 19 -32.35 15.84 26.13
N THR A 20 -31.72 15.40 27.20
CA THR A 20 -30.31 15.34 27.62
C THR A 20 -29.45 14.25 26.92
N PRO A 21 -28.12 14.17 27.17
CA PRO A 21 -27.11 13.67 26.25
C PRO A 21 -26.79 12.17 26.41
N VAL A 22 -26.35 11.55 25.32
CA VAL A 22 -25.58 10.29 25.37
C VAL A 22 -24.11 10.63 25.21
N ALA A 23 -23.44 10.64 26.36
CA ALA A 23 -22.01 10.49 26.49
C ALA A 23 -21.56 9.05 26.14
N ALA A 24 -20.25 8.90 25.96
CA ALA A 24 -19.44 7.67 25.97
C ALA A 24 -19.17 7.00 24.62
N LEU A 25 -17.96 7.24 24.08
CA LEU A 25 -16.92 6.20 23.93
C LEU A 25 -15.59 6.83 23.46
N THR A 26 -14.95 7.56 24.37
CA THR A 26 -13.51 7.79 24.37
C THR A 26 -12.83 6.65 25.13
N LEU A 27 -12.13 5.76 24.43
CA LEU A 27 -11.10 4.89 25.01
C LEU A 27 -9.79 5.71 25.03
N GLY A 28 -9.14 6.04 26.13
CA GLY A 28 -8.99 5.30 27.38
C GLY A 28 -7.56 4.78 27.48
N MET A 29 -6.56 5.66 27.49
CA MET A 29 -5.18 5.33 27.91
C MET A 29 -4.98 5.78 29.36
N PRO A 30 -4.49 4.92 30.27
CA PRO A 30 -3.93 5.40 31.52
C PRO A 30 -2.40 5.40 31.46
N PHE A 31 -1.85 6.60 31.66
CA PHE A 31 -0.49 6.83 32.10
C PHE A 31 -0.27 6.25 33.50
N TRP A 32 0.91 5.68 33.72
CA TRP A 32 1.41 5.23 35.01
C TRP A 32 1.95 6.42 35.81
N ASP A 33 1.44 6.65 37.02
CA ASP A 33 2.18 7.38 38.05
C ASP A 33 1.81 6.87 39.45
N THR A 34 2.77 6.27 40.16
CA THR A 34 2.66 5.97 41.58
C THR A 34 4.02 6.05 42.26
N ARG A 35 4.28 7.19 42.90
CA ARG A 35 5.05 7.27 44.16
C ARG A 35 4.49 8.39 45.04
N ARG A 36 3.97 8.02 46.21
CA ARG A 36 4.36 8.60 47.52
C ARG A 36 3.76 7.79 48.67
N SER A 37 4.53 7.78 49.74
CA SER A 37 4.54 7.02 50.98
C SER A 37 3.54 7.51 52.07
N LEU A 38 2.97 6.55 52.82
CA LEU A 38 2.69 6.41 54.29
C LEU A 38 2.62 7.66 55.22
N PRO A 39 2.05 7.60 56.47
CA PRO A 39 1.52 6.44 57.24
C PRO A 39 0.15 6.68 57.95
N GLY A 40 -0.45 5.62 58.49
CA GLY A 40 -1.60 5.72 59.41
C GLY A 40 -1.86 4.39 60.14
N THR A 41 -1.54 4.40 61.43
CA THR A 41 -1.74 3.34 62.44
C THR A 41 -3.21 3.00 62.66
N LEU A 42 -3.51 1.71 62.91
CA LEU A 42 -4.42 1.20 63.96
C LEU A 42 -4.37 -0.34 63.97
N THR A 43 -4.15 -0.92 65.15
CA THR A 43 -4.38 -2.33 65.54
C THR A 43 -5.38 -2.32 66.72
N PRO A 44 -5.83 -3.47 67.27
CA PRO A 44 -5.99 -4.82 66.72
C PRO A 44 -7.42 -5.36 66.95
N GLU A 45 -7.88 -6.34 66.17
CA GLU A 45 -8.89 -7.27 66.68
C GLU A 45 -8.68 -8.68 66.13
N SER A 46 -8.70 -9.62 67.06
CA SER A 46 -8.40 -11.04 66.96
C SER A 46 -9.54 -11.82 66.32
N ALA A 47 -9.24 -12.64 65.31
CA ALA A 47 -10.04 -13.81 64.97
C ALA A 47 -9.16 -14.87 64.30
N ASP A 48 -9.29 -16.08 64.80
CA ASP A 48 -8.49 -17.27 64.51
C ASP A 48 -8.43 -17.64 63.01
N LEU A 49 -7.21 -17.88 62.52
CA LEU A 49 -6.93 -18.49 61.22
C LEU A 49 -6.65 -19.98 61.39
N PRO A 50 -7.37 -20.89 60.69
CA PRO A 50 -6.89 -22.25 60.51
C PRO A 50 -5.64 -22.25 59.61
N THR A 51 -4.68 -23.06 60.01
CA THR A 51 -3.37 -23.25 59.40
C THR A 51 -3.41 -23.52 57.89
N ALA A 52 -2.50 -22.85 57.17
CA ALA A 52 -2.25 -22.94 55.72
C ALA A 52 -1.81 -24.34 55.19
N ALA A 53 -2.00 -25.40 55.98
CA ALA A 53 -1.71 -26.78 55.61
C ALA A 53 -2.92 -27.51 54.99
N ALA A 54 -4.16 -27.07 55.29
CA ALA A 54 -5.37 -27.74 54.78
C ALA A 54 -5.81 -27.28 53.37
N ALA A 55 -5.34 -26.12 52.90
CA ALA A 55 -5.68 -25.60 51.56
C ALA A 55 -4.73 -26.09 50.45
N ARG A 56 -3.64 -26.80 50.79
CA ARG A 56 -2.69 -27.37 49.81
C ARG A 56 -2.99 -28.81 49.38
N ALA A 57 -3.95 -29.48 50.01
CA ALA A 57 -4.30 -30.87 49.67
C ALA A 57 -5.46 -31.01 48.66
N ALA A 58 -6.08 -29.89 48.23
CA ALA A 58 -7.23 -29.90 47.33
C ALA A 58 -6.96 -29.31 45.92
N SER A 59 -5.71 -28.96 45.57
CA SER A 59 -5.36 -28.41 44.24
C SER A 59 -4.56 -29.36 43.34
N ASP A 60 -4.15 -30.53 43.81
CA ASP A 60 -3.18 -31.39 43.11
C ASP A 60 -3.82 -32.53 42.29
N GLY A 61 -5.11 -32.42 41.93
CA GLY A 61 -5.88 -33.49 41.30
C GLY A 61 -6.30 -33.29 39.84
N ALA A 62 -5.96 -32.17 39.19
CA ALA A 62 -6.30 -31.96 37.78
C ALA A 62 -5.03 -32.01 36.92
N PRO A 63 -4.81 -33.06 36.09
CA PRO A 63 -3.69 -33.05 35.16
C PRO A 63 -3.84 -31.85 34.22
N PRO A 64 -2.75 -31.14 33.88
CA PRO A 64 -2.81 -30.14 32.82
C PRO A 64 -3.36 -30.83 31.58
N ALA A 65 -4.39 -30.25 30.96
CA ALA A 65 -4.91 -30.73 29.68
C ALA A 65 -3.70 -30.89 28.74
N SER A 66 -3.34 -32.14 28.46
CA SER A 66 -2.27 -32.45 27.54
C SER A 66 -2.70 -31.91 26.18
N GLU A 67 -2.05 -30.84 25.74
CA GLU A 67 -2.12 -30.42 24.34
C GLU A 67 -1.61 -31.59 23.52
N VAL A 68 -2.52 -32.41 23.00
CA VAL A 68 -2.19 -33.44 22.02
C VAL A 68 -1.53 -32.69 20.84
N PRO A 69 -0.29 -33.02 20.48
CA PRO A 69 0.37 -32.36 19.37
C PRO A 69 -0.39 -32.72 18.10
N VAL A 70 -1.19 -31.80 17.59
CA VAL A 70 -1.76 -31.86 16.24
C VAL A 70 -0.60 -32.19 15.30
N ARG A 71 -0.65 -33.36 14.64
CA ARG A 71 0.38 -33.81 13.71
C ARG A 71 0.56 -32.76 12.62
N GLN A 72 1.55 -31.91 12.80
CA GLN A 72 1.91 -30.90 11.83
C GLN A 72 2.47 -31.64 10.61
N PRO A 73 1.98 -31.37 9.38
CA PRO A 73 2.59 -31.94 8.19
C PRO A 73 4.08 -31.61 8.20
N ALA A 74 4.90 -32.57 7.77
CA ALA A 74 6.35 -32.44 7.78
C ALA A 74 6.77 -31.10 7.18
N ARG A 75 7.75 -30.43 7.80
CA ARG A 75 8.22 -29.10 7.41
C ARG A 75 8.53 -28.99 5.91
N GLY A 76 9.02 -30.06 5.29
CA GLY A 76 9.25 -30.15 3.85
C GLY A 76 7.98 -30.00 3.00
N LEU A 77 6.86 -30.61 3.40
CA LEU A 77 5.59 -30.52 2.67
C LEU A 77 5.02 -29.09 2.68
N ARG A 78 5.17 -28.39 3.81
CA ARG A 78 4.74 -26.98 3.94
C ARG A 78 5.57 -26.05 3.06
N LEU A 79 6.90 -26.23 3.06
CA LEU A 79 7.80 -25.44 2.21
C LEU A 79 7.54 -25.70 0.72
N ALA A 80 7.30 -26.97 0.34
CA ALA A 80 6.92 -27.32 -1.02
C ALA A 80 5.60 -26.64 -1.42
N ALA A 81 4.57 -26.67 -0.57
CA ALA A 81 3.29 -26.02 -0.85
C ALA A 81 3.43 -24.51 -1.05
N VAL A 82 4.22 -23.83 -0.23
CA VAL A 82 4.46 -22.38 -0.37
C VAL A 82 5.28 -22.07 -1.62
N ALA A 83 6.29 -22.87 -1.93
CA ALA A 83 7.06 -22.73 -3.17
C ALA A 83 6.16 -22.94 -4.41
N SER A 84 5.31 -23.96 -4.39
CA SER A 84 4.31 -24.19 -5.45
C SER A 84 3.31 -23.04 -5.56
N ALA A 85 2.84 -22.49 -4.44
CA ALA A 85 1.95 -21.33 -4.44
C ALA A 85 2.64 -20.07 -4.98
N LEU A 86 3.94 -19.88 -4.71
CA LEU A 86 4.72 -18.78 -5.28
C LEU A 86 4.86 -18.93 -6.79
N VAL A 87 5.23 -20.12 -7.27
CA VAL A 87 5.33 -20.41 -8.71
C VAL A 87 3.97 -20.20 -9.39
N ALA A 88 2.89 -20.71 -8.79
CA ALA A 88 1.54 -20.51 -9.29
C ALA A 88 1.16 -19.02 -9.32
N CYS A 89 1.42 -18.27 -8.25
CA CYS A 89 1.18 -16.83 -8.18
C CYS A 89 1.88 -16.10 -9.33
N LEU A 90 3.18 -16.34 -9.54
CA LEU A 90 3.96 -15.70 -10.59
C LEU A 90 3.47 -16.07 -11.99
N ALA A 91 3.11 -17.34 -12.21
CA ALA A 91 2.54 -17.79 -13.48
C ALA A 91 1.18 -17.13 -13.76
N LEU A 92 0.32 -16.99 -12.74
CA LEU A 92 -0.97 -16.33 -12.85
C LEU A 92 -0.82 -14.83 -13.14
N LEU A 93 0.06 -14.14 -12.42
CA LEU A 93 0.34 -12.72 -12.65
C LEU A 93 0.91 -12.47 -14.06
N ALA A 94 1.84 -13.32 -14.52
CA ALA A 94 2.37 -13.24 -15.88
C ALA A 94 1.27 -13.49 -16.92
N THR A 95 0.43 -14.50 -16.72
CA THR A 95 -0.69 -14.81 -17.64
C THR A 95 -1.71 -13.68 -17.70
N ALA A 96 -2.08 -13.11 -16.55
CA ALA A 96 -2.99 -11.97 -16.47
C ALA A 96 -2.38 -10.71 -17.12
N THR A 97 -1.07 -10.50 -16.96
CA THR A 97 -0.35 -9.41 -17.63
C THR A 97 -0.42 -9.57 -19.15
N ILE A 98 -0.16 -10.77 -19.68
CA ILE A 98 -0.25 -11.04 -21.11
C ILE A 98 -1.69 -10.81 -21.61
N ALA A 99 -2.68 -11.39 -20.93
CA ALA A 99 -4.09 -11.24 -21.28
C ALA A 99 -4.52 -9.76 -21.31
N ARG A 100 -4.09 -8.95 -20.33
CA ARG A 100 -4.34 -7.50 -20.31
C ARG A 100 -3.76 -6.82 -21.54
N LEU A 101 -2.50 -7.06 -21.87
CA LEU A 101 -1.81 -6.40 -23.00
C LEU A 101 -2.45 -6.75 -24.35
N GLU A 102 -3.03 -7.95 -24.46
CA GLU A 102 -3.80 -8.37 -25.62
C GLU A 102 -5.19 -7.73 -25.65
N GLN A 103 -5.94 -7.74 -24.54
CA GLN A 103 -7.31 -7.21 -24.44
C GLN A 103 -7.40 -5.68 -24.55
N THR A 104 -6.47 -4.96 -23.93
CA THR A 104 -6.44 -3.49 -23.96
C THR A 104 -5.97 -2.93 -25.30
N GLU A 105 -5.54 -3.82 -26.22
CA GLU A 105 -4.81 -3.45 -27.43
C GLU A 105 -3.61 -2.52 -27.12
N GLU A 106 -3.04 -2.53 -25.90
CA GLU A 106 -1.76 -1.86 -25.61
C GLU A 106 -0.62 -2.49 -26.45
N SER A 107 -0.81 -3.73 -26.92
CA SER A 107 -0.02 -4.34 -27.99
C SER A 107 -0.10 -3.60 -29.34
N ARG A 108 -1.15 -2.80 -29.57
CA ARG A 108 -1.29 -1.88 -30.71
C ARG A 108 -0.84 -0.49 -30.26
N TRP A 109 0.38 -0.12 -30.64
CA TRP A 109 1.11 1.12 -30.30
C TRP A 109 0.31 2.44 -30.28
N ARG A 110 -0.85 2.50 -30.93
CA ARG A 110 -1.77 3.65 -30.95
C ARG A 110 -2.47 3.90 -29.61
N ARG A 111 -2.70 2.86 -28.79
CA ARG A 111 -3.40 2.98 -27.49
C ARG A 111 -2.48 3.19 -26.30
N LEU A 112 -1.17 3.18 -26.51
CA LEU A 112 -0.19 3.40 -25.44
C LEU A 112 -0.27 4.84 -24.93
N THR A 113 -0.28 4.96 -23.60
CA THR A 113 -0.38 6.25 -22.91
C THR A 113 0.85 7.10 -23.19
N ARG A 114 0.69 8.43 -23.09
CA ARG A 114 1.81 9.38 -23.17
C ARG A 114 2.95 9.01 -22.21
N ARG A 115 2.58 8.57 -21.00
CA ARG A 115 3.52 8.17 -19.94
C ARG A 115 4.47 7.05 -20.39
N TYR A 116 3.96 6.02 -21.07
CA TYR A 116 4.78 4.93 -21.61
C TYR A 116 5.88 5.49 -22.52
N TRP A 117 5.50 6.39 -23.43
CA TRP A 117 6.42 6.94 -24.42
C TRP A 117 7.47 7.84 -23.79
N GLU A 118 7.10 8.63 -22.79
CA GLU A 118 8.05 9.44 -22.01
C GLU A 118 9.10 8.56 -21.31
N ASP A 119 8.67 7.52 -20.59
CA ASP A 119 9.61 6.66 -19.86
C ASP A 119 10.51 5.85 -20.81
N THR A 120 9.95 5.29 -21.88
CA THR A 120 10.74 4.59 -22.91
C THR A 120 11.76 5.54 -23.55
N TYR A 121 11.36 6.78 -23.83
CA TYR A 121 12.27 7.77 -24.40
C TYR A 121 13.44 8.12 -23.47
N LEU A 122 13.14 8.45 -22.21
CA LEU A 122 14.14 8.74 -21.19
C LEU A 122 15.10 7.55 -21.01
N ALA A 123 14.56 6.33 -21.00
CA ALA A 123 15.34 5.10 -20.86
C ALA A 123 16.27 4.83 -22.06
N ILE A 124 15.79 5.02 -23.29
CA ILE A 124 16.60 4.92 -24.52
C ILE A 124 17.73 5.95 -24.47
N GLY A 125 17.42 7.20 -24.12
CA GLY A 125 18.41 8.26 -23.98
C GLY A 125 19.54 7.93 -23.03
N HIS A 126 19.16 7.53 -21.82
CA HIS A 126 20.11 7.14 -20.79
C HIS A 126 20.91 5.90 -21.17
N HIS A 127 20.29 4.92 -21.84
CA HIS A 127 20.97 3.72 -22.31
C HIS A 127 22.03 4.04 -23.38
N LEU A 128 21.72 4.91 -24.34
CA LEU A 128 22.62 5.25 -25.44
C LEU A 128 23.76 6.18 -25.03
N THR A 129 23.49 7.13 -24.13
CA THR A 129 24.39 8.26 -23.88
C THR A 129 24.94 8.30 -22.47
N GLY A 130 24.42 7.47 -21.55
CA GLY A 130 24.66 7.60 -20.11
C GLY A 130 24.04 8.87 -19.49
N ARG A 131 23.28 9.65 -20.28
CA ARG A 131 22.69 10.93 -19.86
C ARG A 131 21.18 10.80 -19.72
N PHE A 132 20.63 11.36 -18.64
CA PHE A 132 19.19 11.38 -18.39
C PHE A 132 18.58 12.67 -18.95
N PRO A 133 17.85 12.64 -20.08
CA PRO A 133 17.55 13.82 -20.89
C PRO A 133 16.46 14.72 -20.27
N VAL A 134 16.77 15.36 -19.15
CA VAL A 134 15.87 16.27 -18.41
C VAL A 134 16.43 17.68 -18.20
N ALA A 135 15.54 18.67 -17.99
CA ALA A 135 15.76 20.12 -17.83
C ALA A 135 15.00 20.66 -16.60
N TYR A 136 15.36 21.87 -16.16
CA TYR A 136 14.62 22.66 -15.16
C TYR A 136 13.72 23.71 -15.86
N PRO A 137 12.48 24.00 -15.39
CA PRO A 137 11.55 24.84 -16.15
C PRO A 137 11.81 26.36 -16.01
N PRO A 138 11.17 27.20 -16.86
CA PRO A 138 10.09 26.85 -17.79
C PRO A 138 10.50 26.96 -19.26
N VAL A 139 10.31 25.88 -20.01
CA VAL A 139 10.13 26.00 -21.46
C VAL A 139 8.76 26.64 -21.67
N ARG A 140 8.71 27.97 -21.91
CA ARG A 140 7.51 28.62 -22.44
C ARG A 140 7.11 27.88 -23.72
N GLY A 141 5.86 27.44 -23.82
CA GLY A 141 5.38 26.64 -24.97
C GLY A 141 5.48 25.12 -24.79
N TYR A 142 5.50 24.62 -23.55
CA TYR A 142 5.48 23.18 -23.26
C TYR A 142 4.29 22.42 -23.91
N GLY A 143 3.22 23.13 -24.28
CA GLY A 143 2.11 22.57 -25.04
C GLY A 143 2.40 22.31 -26.53
N SER A 144 3.40 22.95 -27.15
CA SER A 144 3.59 22.89 -28.62
C SER A 144 4.91 22.24 -29.08
N ALA A 145 5.99 22.32 -28.29
CA ALA A 145 7.33 21.88 -28.70
C ALA A 145 7.86 20.60 -28.00
N SER A 146 7.50 20.35 -26.74
CA SER A 146 7.99 19.21 -25.94
C SER A 146 7.05 18.00 -25.92
N GLY A 147 5.76 18.18 -26.25
CA GLY A 147 4.80 17.10 -26.44
C GLY A 147 5.10 16.14 -27.61
N ARG A 148 6.23 16.34 -28.33
CA ARG A 148 6.61 15.55 -29.53
C ARG A 148 7.97 14.87 -29.46
N GLY A 149 8.75 15.02 -28.38
CA GLY A 149 10.10 14.42 -28.31
C GLY A 149 10.10 12.89 -28.48
N PHE A 150 9.09 12.22 -27.90
CA PHE A 150 8.87 10.79 -28.09
C PHE A 150 8.17 10.45 -29.41
N GLU A 151 7.44 11.37 -30.04
CA GLU A 151 6.79 11.15 -31.36
C GLU A 151 7.82 10.92 -32.46
N GLU A 152 9.06 11.36 -32.27
CA GLU A 152 10.17 11.04 -33.18
C GLU A 152 10.73 9.62 -32.99
N VAL A 153 10.65 9.08 -31.77
CA VAL A 153 11.16 7.73 -31.43
C VAL A 153 10.13 6.68 -31.78
N ARG A 154 8.85 7.04 -31.61
CA ARG A 154 7.71 6.17 -31.74
C ARG A 154 7.74 5.45 -33.10
N PRO A 155 7.81 6.11 -34.27
CA PRO A 155 7.87 5.42 -35.57
C PRO A 155 9.02 4.41 -35.66
N THR A 156 10.23 4.80 -35.22
CA THR A 156 11.41 3.93 -35.24
C THR A 156 11.19 2.69 -34.36
N LEU A 157 10.70 2.87 -33.14
CA LEU A 157 10.45 1.77 -32.21
C LEU A 157 9.35 0.85 -32.74
N THR A 158 8.22 1.41 -33.18
CA THR A 158 7.07 0.62 -33.65
C THR A 158 7.42 -0.16 -34.91
N GLN A 159 8.01 0.50 -35.92
CA GLN A 159 8.38 -0.16 -37.17
C GLN A 159 9.45 -1.24 -36.96
N ALA A 160 10.45 -0.98 -36.11
CA ALA A 160 11.48 -1.97 -35.82
C ALA A 160 10.91 -3.16 -35.04
N ALA A 161 10.01 -2.92 -34.08
CA ALA A 161 9.35 -3.99 -33.34
C ALA A 161 8.41 -4.83 -34.23
N GLU A 162 7.65 -4.18 -35.12
CA GLU A 162 6.78 -4.83 -36.10
C GLU A 162 7.57 -5.66 -37.12
N ALA A 163 8.64 -5.09 -37.70
CA ALA A 163 9.52 -5.78 -38.63
C ALA A 163 10.21 -6.99 -37.99
N ALA A 164 10.55 -6.90 -36.70
CA ALA A 164 11.10 -8.00 -35.93
C ALA A 164 10.02 -8.97 -35.38
N ALA A 165 8.73 -8.71 -35.63
CA ALA A 165 7.59 -9.43 -35.10
C ALA A 165 7.67 -9.64 -33.56
N ILE A 166 8.12 -8.63 -32.83
CA ILE A 166 8.24 -8.69 -31.36
C ILE A 166 6.84 -8.59 -30.75
N ARG A 167 6.46 -9.58 -29.94
CA ARG A 167 5.18 -9.63 -29.22
C ARG A 167 5.29 -9.01 -27.83
N SER A 168 4.16 -8.61 -27.26
CA SER A 168 4.06 -7.95 -25.94
C SER A 168 4.63 -8.78 -24.77
N TRP A 169 4.58 -10.10 -24.87
CA TRP A 169 5.16 -11.03 -23.89
C TRP A 169 6.65 -11.29 -24.09
N GLN A 170 7.22 -10.94 -25.25
CA GLN A 170 8.63 -11.15 -25.58
C GLN A 170 9.49 -9.99 -25.05
N PHE A 171 9.37 -9.67 -23.77
CA PHE A 171 10.08 -8.55 -23.13
C PHE A 171 11.61 -8.69 -23.17
N TRP A 172 12.14 -9.87 -23.46
CA TRP A 172 13.58 -10.11 -23.61
C TRP A 172 14.10 -9.82 -25.01
N ARG A 173 13.22 -9.68 -26.01
CA ARG A 173 13.65 -9.35 -27.38
C ARG A 173 13.95 -7.87 -27.48
N THR A 174 15.07 -7.56 -28.11
CA THR A 174 15.58 -6.20 -28.22
C THR A 174 15.66 -5.75 -29.67
N ILE A 175 15.67 -4.44 -29.84
CA ILE A 175 16.03 -3.74 -31.06
C ILE A 175 17.44 -3.18 -30.86
N PRO A 176 18.34 -3.33 -31.85
CA PRO A 176 19.70 -2.81 -31.76
C PRO A 176 19.70 -1.31 -31.44
N ALA A 177 20.50 -0.92 -30.46
CA ALA A 177 20.53 0.43 -29.91
C ALA A 177 20.97 1.47 -30.96
N GLU A 178 21.76 1.05 -31.94
CA GLU A 178 22.30 1.87 -33.03
C GLU A 178 21.20 2.52 -33.87
N ARG A 179 20.03 1.88 -33.97
CA ARG A 179 18.86 2.42 -34.68
C ARG A 179 18.29 3.69 -34.05
N PHE A 180 18.65 3.95 -32.80
CA PHE A 180 18.21 5.11 -32.03
C PHE A 180 19.31 6.15 -31.84
N ILE A 181 20.52 5.93 -32.38
CA ILE A 181 21.58 6.92 -32.41
C ILE A 181 21.15 8.08 -33.31
N ARG A 182 21.27 9.31 -32.81
CA ARG A 182 20.80 10.52 -33.50
C ARG A 182 21.94 11.52 -33.73
N PRO A 183 21.95 12.23 -34.87
CA PRO A 183 22.85 13.36 -35.08
C PRO A 183 22.45 14.61 -34.30
N LYS A 184 21.19 14.72 -33.85
CA LYS A 184 20.69 15.84 -33.03
C LYS A 184 20.63 15.45 -31.55
N PRO A 185 20.93 16.38 -30.62
CA PRO A 185 20.76 16.15 -29.20
C PRO A 185 19.30 15.83 -28.90
N MET A 186 19.10 14.87 -28.00
CA MET A 186 17.78 14.43 -27.56
C MET A 186 17.00 15.60 -26.93
N PRO A 187 15.76 15.89 -27.38
CA PRO A 187 14.82 16.77 -26.68
C PRO A 187 14.80 16.55 -25.17
N ILE A 188 14.82 17.66 -24.43
CA ILE A 188 14.98 17.64 -22.97
C ILE A 188 13.61 17.80 -22.29
N PHE A 189 13.30 16.93 -21.32
CA PHE A 189 12.03 16.96 -20.57
C PHE A 189 12.18 17.64 -19.20
N PRO A 190 11.22 18.42 -18.69
CA PRO A 190 11.20 18.82 -17.29
C PRO A 190 11.29 17.59 -16.38
N ARG A 191 12.02 17.74 -15.28
CA ARG A 191 12.22 16.67 -14.29
C ARG A 191 10.87 16.05 -13.89
N TYR A 192 10.83 14.72 -13.95
CA TYR A 192 9.68 13.91 -13.59
C TYR A 192 9.80 13.34 -12.16
N ASP A 193 8.69 13.19 -11.46
CA ASP A 193 8.60 12.67 -10.09
C ASP A 193 8.94 11.16 -10.00
N ASP A 194 8.53 10.34 -10.96
CA ASP A 194 8.86 8.92 -11.10
C ASP A 194 10.16 8.61 -11.87
N SER A 195 11.21 9.45 -11.73
CA SER A 195 12.47 9.29 -12.50
C SER A 195 13.18 7.94 -12.32
N GLY A 196 12.89 7.19 -11.25
CA GLY A 196 13.44 5.85 -11.01
C GLY A 196 12.96 4.81 -12.04
N ARG A 197 11.71 4.90 -12.51
CA ARG A 197 11.14 3.92 -13.46
C ARG A 197 11.89 3.88 -14.80
N PRO A 198 12.12 5.00 -15.51
CA PRO A 198 12.91 4.98 -16.74
C PRO A 198 14.39 4.62 -16.52
N LEU A 199 14.96 4.90 -15.34
CA LEU A 199 16.32 4.45 -15.01
C LEU A 199 16.41 2.92 -14.85
N LEU A 200 15.43 2.30 -14.19
CA LEU A 200 15.33 0.84 -14.11
C LEU A 200 15.10 0.21 -15.49
N LEU A 201 14.27 0.84 -16.32
CA LEU A 201 14.06 0.41 -17.70
C LEU A 201 15.35 0.48 -18.53
N SER A 202 16.11 1.57 -18.38
CA SER A 202 17.43 1.74 -19.02
C SER A 202 18.44 0.68 -18.57
N LEU A 203 18.49 0.36 -17.26
CA LEU A 203 19.29 -0.75 -16.76
C LEU A 203 18.88 -2.07 -17.42
N GLY A 204 17.58 -2.30 -17.57
CA GLY A 204 17.05 -3.44 -18.30
C GLY A 204 17.51 -3.53 -19.76
N PHE A 205 17.53 -2.40 -20.49
CA PHE A 205 18.06 -2.35 -21.86
C PHE A 205 19.54 -2.70 -21.91
N THR A 206 20.33 -2.19 -20.95
CA THR A 206 21.75 -2.52 -20.84
C THR A 206 21.96 -4.01 -20.56
N LEU A 207 21.18 -4.61 -19.66
CA LEU A 207 21.27 -6.04 -19.34
C LEU A 207 20.85 -6.94 -20.51
N LEU A 208 19.88 -6.51 -21.32
CA LEU A 208 19.42 -7.25 -22.50
C LEU A 208 20.24 -6.96 -23.77
N GLY A 209 21.19 -6.03 -23.73
CA GLY A 209 22.02 -5.65 -24.88
C GLY A 209 21.27 -4.89 -25.97
N GLY A 210 20.19 -4.18 -25.65
CA GLY A 210 19.44 -3.35 -26.60
C GLY A 210 18.10 -2.86 -26.08
N VAL A 211 17.39 -2.10 -26.91
CA VAL A 211 16.10 -1.49 -26.53
C VAL A 211 14.99 -2.54 -26.58
N SER A 212 14.39 -2.88 -25.44
CA SER A 212 13.25 -3.79 -25.38
C SER A 212 11.92 -3.02 -25.33
N PRO A 213 11.08 -3.07 -26.38
CA PRO A 213 9.86 -2.27 -26.42
C PRO A 213 8.87 -2.57 -25.29
N PHE A 214 8.75 -3.83 -24.89
CA PHE A 214 7.71 -4.25 -23.95
C PHE A 214 8.21 -4.39 -22.51
N LEU A 215 9.50 -4.21 -22.24
CA LEU A 215 10.06 -4.41 -20.90
C LEU A 215 9.39 -3.56 -19.81
N LEU A 216 8.90 -2.36 -20.14
CA LEU A 216 8.21 -1.48 -19.19
C LEU A 216 7.00 -2.16 -18.53
N PHE A 217 6.29 -3.05 -19.22
CA PHE A 217 5.15 -3.78 -18.66
C PHE A 217 5.54 -4.88 -17.67
N TRP A 218 6.82 -5.24 -17.62
CA TRP A 218 7.32 -6.38 -16.85
C TRP A 218 8.21 -5.98 -15.67
N ILE A 219 8.81 -4.78 -15.68
CA ILE A 219 9.70 -4.33 -14.60
C ILE A 219 9.03 -4.33 -13.22
N GLY A 220 7.73 -4.02 -13.13
CA GLY A 220 6.98 -4.08 -11.88
C GLY A 220 6.86 -5.51 -11.35
N LEU A 221 6.54 -6.47 -12.22
CA LEU A 221 6.46 -7.89 -11.86
C LEU A 221 7.83 -8.46 -11.47
N PHE A 222 8.90 -8.09 -12.17
CA PHE A 222 10.27 -8.49 -11.80
C PHE A 222 10.69 -7.91 -10.45
N ALA A 223 10.33 -6.66 -10.15
CA ALA A 223 10.58 -6.06 -8.85
C ALA A 223 9.74 -6.73 -7.74
N ALA A 224 8.50 -7.14 -8.03
CA ALA A 224 7.62 -7.80 -7.06
C ALA A 224 8.07 -9.23 -6.73
N THR A 225 8.62 -9.96 -7.70
CA THR A 225 8.98 -11.39 -7.58
C THR A 225 9.86 -11.71 -6.36
N PRO A 226 11.03 -11.08 -6.15
CA PRO A 226 11.85 -11.35 -4.97
C PRO A 226 11.18 -10.91 -3.67
N VAL A 227 10.30 -9.91 -3.71
CA VAL A 227 9.58 -9.41 -2.54
C VAL A 227 8.46 -10.37 -2.13
N LEU A 228 7.72 -10.93 -3.08
CA LEU A 228 6.72 -11.97 -2.83
C LEU A 228 7.36 -13.24 -2.28
N ALA A 229 8.53 -13.63 -2.79
CA ALA A 229 9.32 -14.71 -2.22
C ALA A 229 9.73 -14.41 -0.76
N TRP A 230 10.09 -13.16 -0.46
CA TRP A 230 10.41 -12.73 0.89
C TRP A 230 9.19 -12.77 1.82
N VAL A 231 8.03 -12.28 1.38
CA VAL A 231 6.75 -12.41 2.12
C VAL A 231 6.48 -13.88 2.47
N ALA A 232 6.59 -14.75 1.47
CA ALA A 232 6.38 -16.19 1.61
C ALA A 232 7.32 -16.81 2.65
N ALA A 233 8.60 -16.42 2.62
CA ALA A 233 9.62 -16.88 3.55
C ALA A 233 9.37 -16.40 5.00
N GLU A 234 8.95 -15.15 5.19
CA GLU A 234 8.67 -14.61 6.53
C GLU A 234 7.42 -15.22 7.16
N LEU A 235 6.35 -15.37 6.38
CA LEU A 235 5.11 -16.03 6.84
C LEU A 235 5.38 -17.51 7.16
N SER A 236 6.06 -18.24 6.27
CA SER A 236 6.41 -19.65 6.50
C SER A 236 7.31 -19.81 7.72
N GLY A 237 8.27 -18.91 7.90
CA GLY A 237 9.15 -18.92 9.06
C GLY A 237 8.45 -18.57 10.36
N ALA A 238 7.30 -17.91 10.32
CA ALA A 238 6.47 -17.63 11.47
C ALA A 238 5.37 -18.69 11.69
N ASP A 239 5.53 -19.89 11.10
CA ASP A 239 4.57 -21.00 11.14
C ASP A 239 3.20 -20.68 10.52
N ALA A 240 3.12 -19.64 9.68
CA ALA A 240 1.92 -19.20 8.96
C ALA A 240 1.97 -19.59 7.46
N ALA A 241 2.48 -20.79 7.17
CA ALA A 241 2.61 -21.30 5.79
C ALA A 241 1.26 -21.40 5.05
N PRO A 242 0.14 -21.82 5.68
CA PRO A 242 -1.17 -21.78 5.03
C PRO A 242 -1.59 -20.36 4.62
N SER A 243 -1.38 -19.36 5.49
CA SER A 243 -1.62 -17.95 5.14
C SER A 243 -0.71 -17.49 4.00
N ALA A 244 0.56 -17.91 3.98
CA ALA A 244 1.47 -17.59 2.87
C ALA A 244 0.94 -18.11 1.54
N ALA A 245 0.54 -19.38 1.47
CA ALA A 245 -0.01 -19.98 0.26
C ALA A 245 -1.33 -19.32 -0.15
N ALA A 246 -2.25 -19.09 0.80
CA ALA A 246 -3.52 -18.44 0.53
C ALA A 246 -3.33 -17.01 0.01
N LEU A 247 -2.44 -16.22 0.63
CA LEU A 247 -2.13 -14.87 0.19
C LEU A 247 -1.58 -14.85 -1.24
N LEU A 248 -0.58 -15.69 -1.54
CA LEU A 248 0.03 -15.77 -2.86
C LEU A 248 -0.99 -16.16 -3.94
N LEU A 249 -1.86 -17.13 -3.65
CA LEU A 249 -2.93 -17.52 -4.59
C LEU A 249 -3.93 -16.40 -4.80
N LEU A 250 -4.40 -15.74 -3.74
CA LEU A 250 -5.34 -14.62 -3.86
C LEU A 250 -4.74 -13.43 -4.63
N LEU A 251 -3.47 -13.11 -4.40
CA LEU A 251 -2.76 -12.08 -5.16
C LEU A 251 -2.58 -12.48 -6.63
N GLY A 252 -2.23 -13.74 -6.90
CA GLY A 252 -2.08 -14.25 -8.27
C GLY A 252 -3.39 -14.30 -9.05
N LEU A 253 -4.49 -14.58 -8.36
CA LEU A 253 -5.85 -14.58 -8.92
C LEU A 253 -6.45 -13.19 -9.06
N SER A 254 -5.81 -12.13 -8.55
CA SER A 254 -6.32 -10.76 -8.64
C SER A 254 -5.85 -10.08 -9.93
N PRO A 255 -6.73 -9.83 -10.91
CA PRO A 255 -6.36 -9.10 -12.12
C PRO A 255 -5.91 -7.68 -11.80
N PHE A 256 -6.45 -7.04 -10.75
CA PHE A 256 -5.99 -5.74 -10.24
C PHE A 256 -4.47 -5.73 -9.99
N VAL A 257 -3.94 -6.72 -9.27
CA VAL A 257 -2.51 -6.79 -8.95
C VAL A 257 -1.67 -6.90 -10.22
N ALA A 258 -2.05 -7.79 -11.15
CA ALA A 258 -1.34 -7.92 -12.43
C ALA A 258 -1.42 -6.64 -13.28
N HIS A 259 -2.61 -6.01 -13.34
CA HIS A 259 -2.84 -4.80 -14.12
C HIS A 259 -2.01 -3.62 -13.58
N VAL A 260 -1.97 -3.44 -12.25
CA VAL A 260 -1.18 -2.40 -11.59
C VAL A 260 0.32 -2.64 -11.74
N LEU A 261 0.80 -3.88 -11.62
CA LEU A 261 2.21 -4.22 -11.82
C LEU A 261 2.68 -3.97 -13.26
N ALA A 262 1.78 -4.09 -14.23
CA ALA A 262 2.05 -3.84 -15.64
C ALA A 262 1.62 -2.44 -16.11
N LEU A 263 1.20 -1.54 -15.22
CA LEU A 263 0.53 -0.30 -15.63
C LEU A 263 1.47 0.66 -16.36
N SER A 264 1.10 1.03 -17.59
CA SER A 264 1.88 1.95 -18.42
C SER A 264 1.68 3.41 -18.02
N TYR A 265 0.43 3.74 -17.65
CA TYR A 265 -0.03 5.09 -17.30
C TYR A 265 0.68 5.70 -16.08
N SER A 266 1.05 4.89 -15.09
CA SER A 266 1.72 5.34 -13.87
C SER A 266 2.61 4.25 -13.30
N ALA A 267 3.59 4.62 -12.48
CA ALA A 267 4.52 3.69 -11.85
C ALA A 267 3.94 2.98 -10.60
N LEU A 268 2.61 2.87 -10.49
CA LEU A 268 1.95 2.38 -9.28
C LEU A 268 2.32 0.93 -8.91
N GLY A 269 2.76 0.11 -9.86
CA GLY A 269 3.33 -1.21 -9.56
C GLY A 269 4.41 -1.17 -8.47
N PHE A 270 5.23 -0.10 -8.42
CA PHE A 270 6.26 0.06 -7.39
C PHE A 270 5.68 0.41 -6.00
N TYR A 271 4.50 1.02 -5.93
CA TYR A 271 3.76 1.18 -4.67
C TYR A 271 3.36 -0.18 -4.09
N LEU A 272 2.88 -1.10 -4.93
CA LEU A 272 2.59 -2.49 -4.51
C LEU A 272 3.86 -3.23 -4.08
N VAL A 273 4.98 -3.06 -4.77
CA VAL A 273 6.27 -3.65 -4.37
C VAL A 273 6.68 -3.19 -2.97
N ALA A 274 6.60 -1.88 -2.69
CA ALA A 274 6.86 -1.34 -1.36
C ALA A 274 5.87 -1.87 -0.29
N LEU A 275 4.60 -2.00 -0.65
CA LEU A 275 3.57 -2.57 0.23
C LEU A 275 3.83 -4.04 0.55
N PHE A 276 4.27 -4.85 -0.42
CA PHE A 276 4.67 -6.23 -0.18
C PHE A 276 5.92 -6.32 0.70
N ALA A 277 6.88 -5.40 0.53
CA ALA A 277 8.05 -5.33 1.41
C ALA A 277 7.65 -4.99 2.85
N LEU A 278 6.68 -4.11 3.04
CA LEU A 278 6.06 -3.88 4.34
C LEU A 278 5.40 -5.16 4.88
N GLY A 279 4.68 -5.91 4.05
CA GLY A 279 4.08 -7.19 4.43
C GLY A 279 5.10 -8.19 4.96
N ALA A 280 6.25 -8.34 4.28
CA ALA A 280 7.34 -9.20 4.72
C ALA A 280 7.95 -8.72 6.05
N PHE A 281 8.27 -7.42 6.12
CA PHE A 281 8.86 -6.81 7.31
C PHE A 281 7.93 -6.90 8.54
N ALA A 282 6.65 -6.57 8.36
CA ALA A 282 5.63 -6.64 9.41
C ALA A 282 5.38 -8.09 9.86
N SER A 283 5.41 -9.06 8.94
CA SER A 283 5.33 -10.48 9.28
C SER A 283 6.47 -10.92 10.20
N TYR A 284 7.70 -10.51 9.89
CA TYR A 284 8.83 -10.75 10.79
C TYR A 284 8.62 -10.07 12.15
N ALA A 285 8.27 -8.78 12.15
CA ALA A 285 8.18 -7.99 13.36
C ALA A 285 7.04 -8.42 14.29
N CYS A 286 5.91 -8.91 13.74
CA CYS A 286 4.68 -9.20 14.50
C CYS A 286 4.45 -10.71 14.71
N LEU A 287 4.80 -11.57 13.76
CA LEU A 287 4.45 -12.99 13.83
C LEU A 287 5.55 -13.86 14.40
N ARG A 288 6.83 -13.61 14.06
CA ARG A 288 7.95 -14.44 14.54
C ARG A 288 7.93 -14.56 16.06
N PRO A 289 8.15 -15.75 16.65
CA PRO A 289 8.11 -15.94 18.09
C PRO A 289 9.03 -14.95 18.84
N SER A 290 10.27 -14.82 18.39
CA SER A 290 11.30 -13.96 18.98
C SER A 290 12.07 -13.21 17.89
N PRO A 291 11.61 -12.01 17.45
CA PRO A 291 12.38 -11.20 16.52
C PRO A 291 13.67 -10.74 17.20
N SER A 292 14.82 -10.90 16.53
CA SER A 292 16.11 -10.47 17.09
C SER A 292 16.43 -9.04 16.63
N ALA A 293 17.18 -8.28 17.44
CA ALA A 293 17.60 -6.93 17.06
C ALA A 293 18.37 -6.92 15.73
N ARG A 294 19.32 -7.86 15.55
CA ARG A 294 20.06 -8.00 14.29
C ARG A 294 19.14 -8.33 13.11
N GLY A 295 18.19 -9.24 13.30
CA GLY A 295 17.25 -9.62 12.26
C GLY A 295 16.28 -8.49 11.89
N LEU A 296 15.87 -7.67 12.86
CA LEU A 296 15.07 -6.48 12.64
C LEU A 296 15.84 -5.43 11.83
N LEU A 297 17.08 -5.11 12.23
CA LEU A 297 17.93 -4.14 11.52
C LEU A 297 18.25 -4.59 10.08
N ALA A 298 18.61 -5.86 9.88
CA ALA A 298 18.88 -6.39 8.56
C ALA A 298 17.66 -6.30 7.62
N ARG A 299 16.48 -6.63 8.13
CA ARG A 299 15.24 -6.53 7.35
C ARG A 299 14.80 -5.09 7.13
N ALA A 300 15.02 -4.21 8.10
CA ALA A 300 14.78 -2.77 7.93
C ALA A 300 15.69 -2.17 6.85
N MET A 301 16.96 -2.60 6.76
CA MET A 301 17.86 -2.21 5.66
C MET A 301 17.35 -2.68 4.29
N VAL A 302 16.96 -3.96 4.17
CA VAL A 302 16.44 -4.51 2.92
C VAL A 302 15.12 -3.84 2.52
N ALA A 303 14.19 -3.69 3.48
CA ALA A 303 12.95 -2.95 3.28
C ALA A 303 13.22 -1.49 2.88
N GLY A 304 14.19 -0.83 3.52
CA GLY A 304 14.58 0.54 3.22
C GLY A 304 15.13 0.70 1.81
N LEU A 305 15.90 -0.27 1.31
CA LEU A 305 16.40 -0.27 -0.06
C LEU A 305 15.25 -0.44 -1.08
N ILE A 306 14.37 -1.42 -0.86
CA ILE A 306 13.21 -1.66 -1.72
C ILE A 306 12.27 -0.45 -1.72
N PHE A 307 11.99 0.09 -0.53
CA PHE A 307 11.22 1.31 -0.35
C PHE A 307 11.89 2.51 -1.03
N GLY A 308 13.22 2.60 -0.94
CA GLY A 308 14.05 3.61 -1.62
C GLY A 308 13.85 3.61 -3.12
N VAL A 309 14.09 2.46 -3.76
CA VAL A 309 13.91 2.29 -5.20
C VAL A 309 12.45 2.52 -5.60
N SER A 310 11.50 2.00 -4.82
CA SER A 310 10.08 2.16 -5.11
C SER A 310 9.65 3.62 -5.00
N SER A 311 10.18 4.38 -4.04
CA SER A 311 9.85 5.79 -3.85
C SER A 311 10.44 6.70 -4.93
N THR A 312 11.60 6.34 -5.51
CA THR A 312 12.11 7.06 -6.69
C THR A 312 11.34 6.69 -7.96
N CYS A 313 10.69 5.53 -7.99
CA CYS A 313 9.79 5.14 -9.07
C CYS A 313 8.37 5.67 -8.87
N ARG A 314 7.90 5.87 -7.64
CA ARG A 314 6.56 6.36 -7.30
C ARG A 314 6.60 7.12 -5.99
N ALA A 315 6.55 8.44 -6.05
CA ALA A 315 6.69 9.30 -4.86
C ALA A 315 5.62 9.04 -3.78
N THR A 316 4.42 8.57 -4.16
CA THR A 316 3.34 8.24 -3.21
C THR A 316 3.70 7.09 -2.27
N CYS A 317 4.75 6.31 -2.54
CA CYS A 317 5.29 5.31 -1.60
C CYS A 317 5.64 5.92 -0.24
N LEU A 318 6.00 7.20 -0.17
CA LEU A 318 6.31 7.88 1.09
C LEU A 318 5.16 7.83 2.10
N LEU A 319 3.92 7.71 1.63
CA LEU A 319 2.72 7.62 2.46
C LEU A 319 2.56 6.23 3.09
N LEU A 320 3.34 5.22 2.67
CA LEU A 320 3.40 3.90 3.30
C LEU A 320 4.23 3.89 4.60
N LEU A 321 5.04 4.94 4.84
CA LEU A 321 5.97 5.02 5.96
C LEU A 321 5.33 4.75 7.35
N PRO A 322 4.11 5.24 7.67
CA PRO A 322 3.49 4.97 8.97
C PRO A 322 3.38 3.48 9.29
N GLY A 323 3.05 2.63 8.31
CA GLY A 323 2.98 1.19 8.51
C GLY A 323 4.34 0.56 8.81
N PHE A 324 5.41 1.02 8.15
CA PHE A 324 6.78 0.60 8.47
C PHE A 324 7.18 0.99 9.88
N LEU A 325 6.86 2.22 10.31
CA LEU A 325 7.17 2.71 11.66
C LEU A 325 6.43 1.92 12.74
N ILE A 326 5.15 1.58 12.52
CA ILE A 326 4.37 0.74 13.43
C ILE A 326 4.99 -0.66 13.52
N ALA A 327 5.25 -1.31 12.37
CA ALA A 327 5.87 -2.64 12.34
C ALA A 327 7.21 -2.66 13.08
N LEU A 328 8.01 -1.63 12.88
CA LEU A 328 9.32 -1.47 13.49
C LEU A 328 9.23 -1.28 15.00
N LEU A 329 8.34 -0.41 15.49
CA LEU A 329 8.09 -0.22 16.91
C LEU A 329 7.63 -1.52 17.57
N VAL A 330 6.69 -2.24 16.94
CA VAL A 330 6.23 -3.56 17.41
C VAL A 330 7.41 -4.54 17.47
N GLY A 331 8.22 -4.60 16.41
CA GLY A 331 9.41 -5.44 16.35
C GLY A 331 10.43 -5.10 17.44
N ALA A 332 10.67 -3.83 17.72
CA ALA A 332 11.59 -3.38 18.75
C ALA A 332 11.10 -3.70 20.17
N ILE A 333 9.80 -3.49 20.44
CA ILE A 333 9.16 -3.85 21.72
C ILE A 333 9.27 -5.35 21.99
N ARG A 334 9.05 -6.18 20.95
CA ARG A 334 9.06 -7.64 21.03
C ARG A 334 10.45 -8.25 21.02
N GLY A 335 11.40 -7.63 20.33
CA GLY A 335 12.78 -8.10 20.21
C GLY A 335 13.71 -7.66 21.33
N THR A 336 13.23 -6.78 22.22
CA THR A 336 13.97 -6.34 23.40
C THR A 336 13.68 -7.27 24.59
N PRO A 337 14.70 -7.89 25.23
CA PRO A 337 14.50 -8.73 26.40
C PRO A 337 13.80 -8.02 27.55
N SER A 338 13.00 -8.77 28.32
CA SER A 338 12.43 -8.30 29.57
C SER A 338 13.53 -7.90 30.57
N GLY A 339 13.28 -6.85 31.34
CA GLY A 339 14.22 -6.30 32.32
C GLY A 339 13.61 -5.10 33.03
N PRO A 340 14.36 -4.41 33.92
CA PRO A 340 13.86 -3.24 34.63
C PRO A 340 13.30 -2.20 33.66
N GLU A 341 12.09 -1.71 33.92
CA GLU A 341 11.33 -0.82 33.04
C GLU A 341 12.16 0.34 32.44
N PRO A 342 12.97 1.09 33.21
CA PRO A 342 13.76 2.20 32.65
C PRO A 342 14.77 1.72 31.60
N ARG A 343 15.46 0.61 31.87
CA ARG A 343 16.47 0.04 30.96
C ARG A 343 15.82 -0.57 29.72
N ARG A 344 14.65 -1.20 29.88
CA ARG A 344 13.90 -1.77 28.77
C ARG A 344 13.40 -0.67 27.82
N ARG A 345 12.83 0.42 28.35
CA ARG A 345 12.37 1.57 27.55
C ARG A 345 13.51 2.19 26.73
N SER A 346 14.67 2.43 27.35
CA SER A 346 15.83 2.96 26.62
C SER A 346 16.31 2.02 25.50
N ARG A 347 16.32 0.70 25.73
CA ARG A 347 16.69 -0.27 24.69
C ARG A 347 15.70 -0.32 23.53
N VAL A 348 14.40 -0.29 23.82
CA VAL A 348 13.35 -0.22 22.80
C VAL A 348 13.49 1.07 21.98
N PHE A 349 13.71 2.21 22.64
CA PHE A 349 13.94 3.49 21.96
C PHE A 349 15.15 3.45 21.04
N LEU A 350 16.31 3.01 21.54
CA LEU A 350 17.55 2.91 20.75
C LEU A 350 17.41 1.95 19.57
N LEU A 351 16.78 0.79 19.78
CA LEU A 351 16.53 -0.17 18.70
C LEU A 351 15.55 0.39 17.66
N SER A 352 14.52 1.12 18.11
CA SER A 352 13.56 1.77 17.20
C SER A 352 14.25 2.85 16.37
N LEU A 353 15.09 3.67 16.99
CA LEU A 353 15.87 4.70 16.29
C LEU A 353 16.85 4.08 15.28
N ALA A 354 17.57 3.03 15.70
CA ALA A 354 18.51 2.33 14.83
C ALA A 354 17.81 1.66 13.64
N ALA A 355 16.67 1.02 13.87
CA ALA A 355 15.89 0.42 12.78
C ALA A 355 15.27 1.50 11.88
N ALA A 356 14.87 2.65 12.42
CA ALA A 356 14.32 3.74 11.61
C ALA A 356 15.41 4.33 10.72
N ALA A 357 16.62 4.50 11.25
CA ALA A 357 17.80 4.86 10.46
C ALA A 357 18.11 3.80 9.39
N ALA A 358 18.03 2.51 9.73
CA ALA A 358 18.21 1.42 8.78
C ALA A 358 17.17 1.42 7.64
N LEU A 359 15.95 1.90 7.88
CA LEU A 359 14.94 2.07 6.85
C LEU A 359 15.17 3.33 6.00
N VAL A 360 15.46 4.47 6.65
CA VAL A 360 15.51 5.79 6.00
C VAL A 360 16.82 6.04 5.27
N LEU A 361 17.97 5.58 5.78
CA LEU A 361 19.27 5.83 5.17
C LEU A 361 19.39 5.21 3.76
N PRO A 362 18.97 3.96 3.50
CA PRO A 362 18.93 3.41 2.14
C PRO A 362 18.03 4.24 1.21
N TYR A 363 16.84 4.66 1.67
CA TYR A 363 15.96 5.54 0.89
C TYR A 363 16.68 6.84 0.49
N LEU A 364 17.29 7.53 1.45
CA LEU A 364 18.02 8.77 1.19
C LEU A 364 19.21 8.54 0.25
N ALA A 365 19.89 7.40 0.36
CA ALA A 365 20.99 7.03 -0.53
C ALA A 365 20.50 6.80 -1.96
N THR A 366 19.40 6.07 -2.15
CA THR A 366 18.79 5.83 -3.47
C THR A 366 18.29 7.12 -4.10
N ALA A 367 17.57 7.96 -3.35
CA ALA A 367 17.10 9.26 -3.83
C ALA A 367 18.28 10.15 -4.28
N ARG A 368 19.32 10.25 -3.44
CA ARG A 368 20.55 11.00 -3.79
C ARG A 368 21.29 10.41 -5.00
N ALA A 369 21.28 9.10 -5.18
CA ALA A 369 21.92 8.47 -6.33
C ALA A 369 21.20 8.86 -7.63
N VAL A 370 19.86 8.81 -7.63
CA VAL A 370 19.03 9.26 -8.76
C VAL A 370 19.23 10.76 -9.01
N ASP A 371 19.23 11.58 -7.96
CA ASP A 371 19.51 13.01 -8.06
C ASP A 371 20.87 13.28 -8.72
N ARG A 372 21.92 12.53 -8.34
CA ARG A 372 23.26 12.70 -8.93
C ARG A 372 23.31 12.35 -10.41
N VAL A 373 22.62 11.29 -10.84
CA VAL A 373 22.52 10.92 -12.26
C VAL A 373 21.88 12.05 -13.07
N ILE A 374 20.80 12.62 -12.53
CA ILE A 374 20.10 13.75 -13.14
C ILE A 374 20.98 15.01 -13.13
N ALA A 375 21.60 15.33 -12.00
CA ALA A 375 22.43 16.52 -11.80
C ALA A 375 23.64 16.56 -12.74
N ARG A 376 24.33 15.42 -12.93
CA ARG A 376 25.44 15.32 -13.89
C ARG A 376 24.97 15.72 -15.28
N THR A 377 23.82 15.21 -15.70
CA THR A 377 23.23 15.53 -17.00
C THR A 377 22.87 17.01 -17.15
N LEU A 378 22.35 17.63 -16.08
CA LEU A 378 21.97 19.05 -16.08
C LEU A 378 23.19 20.01 -16.07
N SER A 379 24.24 19.66 -15.32
CA SER A 379 25.41 20.53 -15.10
C SER A 379 26.26 20.76 -16.37
N GLU A 380 26.24 19.81 -17.30
CA GLU A 380 26.92 19.92 -18.61
C GLU A 380 26.20 20.89 -19.57
N GLY A 381 24.94 21.28 -19.26
CA GLY A 381 24.08 22.15 -20.08
C GLY A 381 24.17 23.66 -19.79
N LYS A 382 25.19 24.14 -19.05
CA LYS A 382 25.44 25.57 -18.73
C LYS A 382 24.30 26.35 -18.03
N LYS A 383 23.48 25.71 -17.18
CA LYS A 383 22.59 26.45 -16.26
C LYS A 383 22.60 25.84 -14.85
N THR A 384 23.16 26.58 -13.90
CA THR A 384 23.07 26.36 -12.45
C THR A 384 21.66 26.69 -11.94
N ALA A 385 20.67 25.93 -12.38
CA ALA A 385 19.35 25.98 -11.76
C ALA A 385 19.33 25.02 -10.57
N ARG A 386 18.79 25.46 -9.42
CA ARG A 386 18.47 24.55 -8.30
C ARG A 386 17.62 23.41 -8.83
N MET A 387 18.04 22.15 -8.70
CA MET A 387 17.22 21.01 -9.11
C MET A 387 15.87 21.06 -8.38
N PRO A 388 14.73 20.85 -9.08
CA PRO A 388 13.45 20.77 -8.41
C PRO A 388 13.44 19.48 -7.59
N PRO A 389 12.72 19.42 -6.48
CA PRO A 389 12.57 18.18 -5.73
C PRO A 389 11.94 17.09 -6.62
N GLN A 390 12.27 15.83 -6.34
CA GLN A 390 11.69 14.66 -7.03
C GLN A 390 10.29 14.34 -6.47
N VAL A 391 9.36 15.29 -6.55
CA VAL A 391 8.03 15.13 -5.97
C VAL A 391 6.98 15.71 -6.89
N HIS A 392 5.81 15.06 -6.91
CA HIS A 392 4.60 15.70 -7.40
C HIS A 392 4.32 16.95 -6.55
N PRO A 393 3.74 18.02 -7.14
CA PRO A 393 3.30 19.17 -6.38
C PRO A 393 2.23 18.73 -5.36
N PHE A 394 2.54 18.91 -4.07
CA PHE A 394 1.76 18.34 -2.98
C PHE A 394 0.47 19.14 -2.75
N TRP A 395 0.58 20.46 -2.65
CA TRP A 395 -0.55 21.33 -2.39
C TRP A 395 -1.48 21.42 -3.60
N HIS A 396 -0.96 21.34 -4.82
CA HIS A 396 -1.78 21.11 -6.02
C HIS A 396 -2.61 19.83 -5.88
N GLY A 397 -1.98 18.71 -5.51
CA GLY A 397 -2.65 17.43 -5.29
C GLY A 397 -3.72 17.48 -4.19
N VAL A 398 -3.46 18.20 -3.10
CA VAL A 398 -4.46 18.46 -2.05
C VAL A 398 -5.60 19.31 -2.60
N TRP A 399 -5.30 20.36 -3.37
CA TRP A 399 -6.29 21.26 -3.96
C TRP A 399 -7.31 20.48 -4.79
N ILE A 400 -6.85 19.68 -5.75
CA ILE A 400 -7.75 18.90 -6.61
C ILE A 400 -8.52 17.87 -5.79
N GLY A 401 -7.87 17.25 -4.80
CA GLY A 401 -8.49 16.25 -3.95
C GLY A 401 -9.62 16.80 -3.09
N LEU A 402 -9.55 18.05 -2.63
CA LEU A 402 -10.61 18.63 -1.77
C LEU A 402 -11.98 18.62 -2.48
N GLY A 403 -11.99 18.60 -3.81
CA GLY A 403 -13.20 18.47 -4.62
C GLY A 403 -13.82 17.07 -4.69
N ASP A 404 -13.26 16.06 -3.99
CA ASP A 404 -13.74 14.67 -3.99
C ASP A 404 -15.22 14.56 -3.59
N PHE A 405 -15.59 15.21 -2.49
CA PHE A 405 -16.89 15.03 -1.83
C PHE A 405 -17.65 16.33 -1.57
N ASP A 406 -17.00 17.49 -1.73
CA ASP A 406 -17.60 18.79 -1.48
C ASP A 406 -16.96 19.85 -2.38
N ARG A 407 -17.77 20.65 -3.07
CA ARG A 407 -17.33 21.68 -4.01
C ARG A 407 -17.78 23.08 -3.62
N THR A 408 -18.36 23.25 -2.42
CA THR A 408 -18.88 24.53 -1.94
C THR A 408 -17.82 25.64 -1.92
N LYS A 409 -16.54 25.26 -1.77
CA LYS A 409 -15.39 26.17 -1.79
C LYS A 409 -14.65 26.23 -3.15
N GLY A 410 -15.22 25.68 -4.22
CA GLY A 410 -14.69 25.77 -5.59
C GLY A 410 -13.63 24.73 -5.98
N TYR A 411 -13.17 23.90 -5.04
CA TYR A 411 -12.26 22.78 -5.34
C TYR A 411 -12.91 21.73 -6.24
N ILE A 412 -12.18 21.30 -7.28
CA ILE A 412 -12.59 20.22 -8.19
C ILE A 412 -11.38 19.39 -8.64
N TRP A 413 -11.62 18.12 -8.95
CA TRP A 413 -10.67 17.18 -9.51
C TRP A 413 -10.37 17.48 -10.98
N ASP A 414 -9.68 18.59 -11.23
CA ASP A 414 -9.24 19.02 -12.55
C ASP A 414 -7.97 19.88 -12.43
N ASP A 415 -6.90 19.46 -13.11
CA ASP A 415 -5.61 20.16 -13.05
C ASP A 415 -5.70 21.60 -13.58
N GLN A 416 -6.49 21.84 -14.65
CA GLN A 416 -6.62 23.17 -15.26
C GLN A 416 -7.38 24.13 -14.35
N ALA A 417 -8.39 23.64 -13.65
CA ALA A 417 -9.11 24.41 -12.65
C ALA A 417 -8.20 24.81 -11.48
N ALA A 418 -7.34 23.90 -11.02
CA ALA A 418 -6.36 24.20 -9.98
C ALA A 418 -5.37 25.28 -10.44
N PHE A 419 -4.81 25.15 -11.66
CA PHE A 419 -3.91 26.17 -12.21
C PHE A 419 -4.60 27.51 -12.35
N LYS A 420 -5.84 27.53 -12.84
CA LYS A 420 -6.62 28.75 -12.97
C LYS A 420 -6.81 29.43 -11.61
N ALA A 421 -7.21 28.68 -10.58
CA ALA A 421 -7.39 29.22 -9.23
C ALA A 421 -6.08 29.78 -8.65
N ILE A 422 -4.95 29.10 -8.88
CA ILE A 422 -3.62 29.56 -8.44
C ILE A 422 -3.23 30.85 -9.17
N VAL A 423 -3.45 30.93 -10.48
CA VAL A 423 -3.16 32.13 -11.29
C VAL A 423 -4.05 33.31 -10.87
N GLU A 424 -5.34 33.08 -10.65
CA GLU A 424 -6.27 34.09 -10.15
C GLU A 424 -5.87 34.62 -8.75
N ALA A 425 -5.22 33.78 -7.95
CA ALA A 425 -4.65 34.16 -6.65
C ALA A 425 -3.25 34.82 -6.75
N GLY A 426 -2.78 35.17 -7.95
CA GLY A 426 -1.52 35.87 -8.19
C GLY A 426 -0.34 34.97 -8.57
N GLY A 427 -0.59 33.69 -8.85
CA GLY A 427 0.43 32.74 -9.30
C GLY A 427 0.86 32.92 -10.74
N ALA A 428 2.00 32.33 -11.08
CA ALA A 428 2.52 32.35 -12.44
C ALA A 428 1.73 31.38 -13.34
N PRO A 429 1.42 31.75 -14.60
CA PRO A 429 0.79 30.84 -15.54
C PRO A 429 1.59 29.55 -15.70
N SER A 430 0.98 28.42 -15.35
CA SER A 430 1.52 27.09 -15.61
C SER A 430 0.57 26.33 -16.53
N THR A 431 1.14 25.68 -17.54
CA THR A 431 0.41 24.73 -18.40
C THR A 431 0.79 23.29 -18.07
N THR A 432 1.44 23.05 -16.93
CA THR A 432 2.04 21.76 -16.59
C THR A 432 1.87 21.42 -15.11
N THR A 433 1.69 20.15 -14.81
CA THR A 433 1.64 19.57 -13.45
C THR A 433 3.01 19.44 -12.78
N TYR A 434 4.04 20.14 -13.30
CA TYR A 434 5.36 20.13 -12.68
C TYR A 434 5.41 21.03 -11.46
N TYR A 435 6.31 20.65 -10.54
CA TYR A 435 6.53 21.37 -9.29
C TYR A 435 7.03 22.79 -9.56
N ASP A 436 6.27 23.77 -9.06
CA ASP A 436 6.65 25.18 -8.99
C ASP A 436 6.50 25.63 -7.52
N PRO A 437 7.59 26.03 -6.85
CA PRO A 437 7.56 26.35 -5.42
C PRO A 437 6.67 27.55 -5.09
N ASP A 438 6.57 28.53 -5.98
CA ASP A 438 5.80 29.75 -5.73
C ASP A 438 4.30 29.46 -5.86
N ASN A 439 3.92 28.74 -6.91
CA ASN A 439 2.55 28.26 -7.09
C ASN A 439 2.11 27.29 -5.97
N GLU A 440 3.00 26.41 -5.49
CA GLU A 440 2.73 25.52 -4.34
C GLU A 440 2.47 26.31 -3.05
N ALA A 441 3.20 27.41 -2.81
CA ALA A 441 2.97 28.27 -1.65
C ALA A 441 1.61 28.99 -1.71
N ILE A 442 1.19 29.40 -2.91
CA ILE A 442 -0.12 30.01 -3.14
C ILE A 442 -1.23 28.98 -2.93
N ALA A 443 -1.11 27.79 -3.55
CA ALA A 443 -2.06 26.68 -3.36
C ALA A 443 -2.22 26.32 -1.88
N ARG A 444 -1.11 26.21 -1.14
CA ARG A 444 -1.12 26.01 0.32
C ARG A 444 -1.94 27.09 1.04
N THR A 445 -1.74 28.35 0.69
CA THR A 445 -2.39 29.47 1.36
C THR A 445 -3.91 29.43 1.14
N LEU A 446 -4.36 29.18 -0.09
CA LEU A 446 -5.78 29.01 -0.42
C LEU A 446 -6.42 27.92 0.45
N ILE A 447 -5.80 26.73 0.45
CA ILE A 447 -6.29 25.57 1.19
C ILE A 447 -6.31 25.82 2.69
N VAL A 448 -5.20 26.31 3.25
CA VAL A 448 -5.09 26.52 4.70
C VAL A 448 -6.11 27.56 5.19
N ASN A 449 -6.33 28.64 4.43
CA ASN A 449 -7.34 29.64 4.78
C ASN A 449 -8.75 29.04 4.79
N ASP A 450 -9.06 28.15 3.84
CA ASP A 450 -10.34 27.46 3.80
C ASP A 450 -10.50 26.42 4.92
N VAL A 451 -9.45 25.69 5.26
CA VAL A 451 -9.49 24.73 6.38
C VAL A 451 -9.62 25.45 7.73
N LEU A 452 -8.94 26.59 7.91
CA LEU A 452 -9.00 27.36 9.15
C LEU A 452 -10.35 28.08 9.32
N SER A 453 -10.95 28.55 8.22
CA SER A 453 -12.27 29.19 8.25
C SER A 453 -13.42 28.22 8.45
N ASP A 454 -13.27 26.97 8.00
CA ASP A 454 -14.27 25.91 8.19
C ASP A 454 -13.62 24.52 8.44
N PRO A 455 -13.19 24.26 9.69
CA PRO A 455 -12.58 22.97 10.04
C PRO A 455 -13.57 21.80 9.93
N ALA A 456 -14.87 22.05 10.12
CA ALA A 456 -15.90 21.02 10.06
C ALA A 456 -16.11 20.52 8.62
N TRP A 457 -16.07 21.41 7.64
CA TRP A 457 -16.06 21.06 6.22
C TRP A 457 -14.90 20.11 5.89
N PHE A 458 -13.67 20.47 6.27
CA PHE A 458 -12.49 19.65 6.01
C PHE A 458 -12.58 18.29 6.71
N ALA A 459 -12.95 18.26 7.99
CA ALA A 459 -13.17 17.01 8.73
C ALA A 459 -14.25 16.13 8.07
N GLY A 460 -15.33 16.74 7.55
CA GLY A 460 -16.36 16.04 6.79
C GLY A 460 -15.84 15.39 5.51
N ILE A 461 -14.92 16.04 4.78
CA ILE A 461 -14.24 15.44 3.61
C ILE A 461 -13.38 14.25 4.06
N LEU A 462 -12.56 14.40 5.09
CA LEU A 462 -11.69 13.31 5.59
C LEU A 462 -12.50 12.08 6.04
N LEU A 463 -13.61 12.28 6.75
CA LEU A 463 -14.49 11.19 7.18
C LEU A 463 -15.15 10.48 5.99
N ARG A 464 -15.56 11.22 4.96
CA ARG A 464 -16.12 10.64 3.73
C ARG A 464 -15.07 9.84 2.97
N ARG A 465 -13.84 10.34 2.85
CA ARG A 465 -12.71 9.60 2.26
C ARG A 465 -12.36 8.35 3.04
N LEU A 466 -12.35 8.43 4.36
CA LEU A 466 -12.11 7.29 5.23
C LEU A 466 -13.19 6.22 5.02
N GLY A 467 -14.47 6.60 5.08
CA GLY A 467 -15.58 5.71 4.79
C GLY A 467 -15.44 5.08 3.40
N ALA A 468 -15.17 5.90 2.39
CA ALA A 468 -15.00 5.47 1.01
C ALA A 468 -13.91 4.42 0.83
N THR A 469 -12.76 4.63 1.48
CA THR A 469 -11.59 3.74 1.43
C THR A 469 -11.85 2.43 2.17
N LEU A 470 -12.40 2.51 3.39
CA LEU A 470 -12.68 1.32 4.19
C LEU A 470 -13.79 0.46 3.55
N THR A 471 -14.84 1.08 3.03
CA THR A 471 -15.96 0.30 2.47
C THR A 471 -15.82 0.03 0.99
N GLN A 472 -14.76 0.52 0.35
CA GLN A 472 -14.54 0.51 -1.11
C GLN A 472 -15.82 0.89 -1.87
N TRP A 473 -16.49 1.97 -1.42
CA TRP A 473 -17.88 2.24 -1.79
C TRP A 473 -18.07 2.53 -3.29
N LYS A 474 -17.04 3.05 -3.96
CA LYS A 474 -17.04 3.32 -5.40
C LYS A 474 -17.23 2.06 -6.24
N LEU A 475 -16.94 0.89 -5.65
CA LEU A 475 -17.19 -0.43 -6.23
C LEU A 475 -18.62 -0.93 -5.93
N ARG A 476 -19.59 -0.05 -5.62
CA ARG A 476 -21.03 -0.35 -5.45
C ARG A 476 -21.81 0.51 -6.46
N PRO A 477 -23.00 0.13 -6.99
CA PRO A 477 -23.84 -1.04 -6.68
C PRO A 477 -23.70 -2.22 -7.67
N TRP A 478 -24.07 -3.43 -7.27
CA TRP A 478 -23.91 -4.69 -8.04
C TRP A 478 -25.14 -5.09 -8.85
N PRO A 479 -24.97 -5.51 -10.13
CA PRO A 479 -25.67 -6.70 -10.64
C PRO A 479 -24.70 -7.71 -11.32
N PRO A 480 -25.06 -9.01 -11.40
CA PRO A 480 -24.10 -10.11 -11.63
C PRO A 480 -23.48 -10.20 -13.04
N LEU A 481 -22.22 -10.68 -13.05
CA LEU A 481 -21.40 -11.37 -14.07
C LEU A 481 -21.27 -10.85 -15.52
N SER A 482 -21.94 -9.78 -15.95
CA SER A 482 -21.67 -9.18 -17.28
C SER A 482 -21.81 -7.66 -17.43
N GLY A 483 -21.94 -6.87 -16.35
CA GLY A 483 -22.36 -5.46 -16.46
C GLY A 483 -21.43 -4.31 -16.02
N ARG A 484 -20.40 -4.58 -15.18
CA ARG A 484 -19.37 -3.67 -14.59
C ARG A 484 -19.73 -2.97 -13.26
N SER A 485 -18.91 -3.21 -12.22
CA SER A 485 -18.84 -2.39 -11.01
C SER A 485 -17.82 -1.25 -11.16
N ILE A 486 -18.36 -0.03 -11.08
CA ILE A 486 -17.87 1.29 -10.63
C ILE A 486 -19.15 2.15 -10.74
N ALA A 487 -19.68 2.73 -9.66
CA ALA A 487 -20.90 3.55 -9.75
C ALA A 487 -20.73 4.66 -10.81
N GLU A 488 -21.69 4.82 -11.72
CA GLU A 488 -21.63 5.92 -12.69
C GLU A 488 -21.68 7.27 -11.97
N GLY A 489 -20.66 8.09 -12.20
CA GLY A 489 -20.60 9.42 -11.67
C GLY A 489 -21.81 10.28 -12.10
N THR A 490 -22.48 10.84 -11.10
CA THR A 490 -23.66 11.69 -11.27
C THR A 490 -23.32 13.12 -11.69
N GLY A 491 -22.04 13.52 -11.55
CA GLY A 491 -21.54 14.83 -11.97
C GLY A 491 -20.20 14.76 -12.71
N PRO A 492 -19.81 15.84 -13.42
CA PRO A 492 -18.60 15.86 -14.27
C PRO A 492 -17.31 15.46 -13.54
N ASN A 493 -17.09 16.02 -12.35
CA ASN A 493 -15.94 15.69 -11.49
C ASN A 493 -15.90 14.21 -11.11
N GLU A 494 -17.05 13.62 -10.81
CA GLU A 494 -17.12 12.21 -10.40
C GLU A 494 -16.73 11.30 -11.57
N ARG A 495 -17.17 11.63 -12.79
CA ARG A 495 -16.77 10.91 -14.01
C ARG A 495 -15.27 11.02 -14.31
N LEU A 496 -14.63 12.15 -13.97
CA LEU A 496 -13.18 12.28 -14.06
C LEU A 496 -12.47 11.33 -13.08
N ILE A 497 -12.98 11.18 -11.87
CA ILE A 497 -12.49 10.20 -10.88
C ILE A 497 -12.67 8.77 -11.40
N ASP A 498 -13.87 8.44 -11.90
CA ASP A 498 -14.19 7.09 -12.38
C ASP A 498 -13.26 6.66 -13.55
N SER A 499 -12.75 7.62 -14.32
CA SER A 499 -11.74 7.33 -15.36
C SER A 499 -10.45 6.73 -14.77
N TYR A 500 -10.03 7.14 -13.57
CA TYR A 500 -8.86 6.57 -12.90
C TYR A 500 -9.13 5.16 -12.38
N TYR A 501 -10.35 4.90 -11.87
CA TYR A 501 -10.77 3.54 -11.49
C TYR A 501 -10.82 2.58 -12.70
N SER A 502 -10.99 3.11 -13.92
CA SER A 502 -10.99 2.30 -15.15
C SER A 502 -9.60 1.91 -15.68
N LEU A 503 -8.52 2.43 -15.08
CA LEU A 503 -7.14 2.18 -15.56
C LEU A 503 -6.65 0.75 -15.28
N ALA A 504 -7.25 0.07 -14.30
CA ALA A 504 -6.99 -1.31 -13.96
C ALA A 504 -8.31 -2.09 -13.82
N ALA A 505 -8.22 -3.42 -13.72
CA ALA A 505 -9.37 -4.20 -13.32
C ALA A 505 -9.64 -3.90 -11.83
N PRO A 506 -10.90 -3.71 -11.41
CA PRO A 506 -11.23 -3.49 -10.01
C PRO A 506 -10.71 -4.58 -9.06
N VAL A 507 -10.36 -4.20 -7.84
CA VAL A 507 -9.73 -5.10 -6.84
C VAL A 507 -10.64 -6.20 -6.31
N ASP A 508 -11.95 -6.08 -6.53
CA ASP A 508 -12.97 -7.06 -6.18
C ASP A 508 -13.09 -8.22 -7.19
N ARG A 509 -12.33 -8.20 -8.28
CA ARG A 509 -12.32 -9.27 -9.28
C ARG A 509 -11.25 -10.31 -9.00
N PHE A 510 -11.61 -11.58 -9.18
CA PHE A 510 -10.71 -12.72 -9.06
C PHE A 510 -10.92 -13.70 -10.21
N GLY A 511 -9.83 -14.15 -10.84
CA GLY A 511 -9.91 -15.09 -11.96
C GLY A 511 -8.66 -15.14 -12.82
N ILE A 512 -8.81 -15.76 -14.00
CA ILE A 512 -7.70 -16.01 -14.93
C ILE A 512 -8.16 -15.73 -16.35
N ALA A 513 -7.38 -14.97 -17.12
CA ALA A 513 -7.46 -14.85 -18.58
C ALA A 513 -8.88 -14.65 -19.14
N GLY A 514 -9.63 -13.66 -18.60
CA GLY A 514 -10.97 -13.32 -19.06
C GLY A 514 -12.12 -14.15 -18.48
N ARG A 515 -11.81 -15.13 -17.60
CA ARG A 515 -12.80 -15.79 -16.73
C ARG A 515 -12.64 -15.25 -15.32
N GLU A 516 -13.30 -14.13 -15.06
CA GLU A 516 -13.24 -13.39 -13.80
C GLU A 516 -14.58 -13.45 -13.08
N ILE A 517 -14.53 -13.57 -11.77
CA ILE A 517 -15.67 -13.49 -10.87
C ILE A 517 -15.52 -12.21 -10.07
N GLU A 518 -16.58 -11.41 -10.05
CA GLU A 518 -16.68 -10.22 -9.22
C GLU A 518 -17.16 -10.63 -7.83
N LEU A 519 -16.36 -10.36 -6.81
CA LEU A 519 -16.66 -10.70 -5.42
C LEU A 519 -17.29 -9.49 -4.72
N PRO A 520 -18.52 -9.59 -4.19
CA PRO A 520 -19.11 -8.49 -3.44
C PRO A 520 -18.18 -8.01 -2.31
N ILE A 521 -17.95 -6.69 -2.23
CA ILE A 521 -17.07 -6.09 -1.21
C ILE A 521 -17.35 -6.59 0.22
N PRO A 522 -18.59 -6.78 0.70
CA PRO A 522 -18.85 -7.38 2.01
C PRO A 522 -18.22 -8.77 2.17
N MET A 523 -18.17 -9.60 1.13
CA MET A 523 -17.49 -10.90 1.16
C MET A 523 -15.97 -10.76 1.21
N LEU A 524 -15.40 -9.73 0.57
CA LEU A 524 -13.97 -9.42 0.68
C LEU A 524 -13.61 -8.95 2.10
N LEU A 525 -14.48 -8.15 2.73
CA LEU A 525 -14.33 -7.63 4.10
C LEU A 525 -14.52 -8.71 5.18
N ALA A 526 -15.50 -9.60 4.99
CA ALA A 526 -16.00 -10.51 6.01
C ALA A 526 -14.93 -11.34 6.73
N PRO A 527 -13.92 -11.93 6.05
CA PRO A 527 -12.87 -12.68 6.72
C PRO A 527 -12.06 -11.84 7.72
N THR A 528 -11.76 -10.59 7.36
CA THR A 528 -11.01 -9.67 8.23
C THR A 528 -11.85 -9.24 9.42
N VAL A 529 -13.13 -8.92 9.19
CA VAL A 529 -14.08 -8.57 10.25
C VAL A 529 -14.29 -9.74 11.21
N TRP A 530 -14.37 -10.97 10.69
CA TRP A 530 -14.49 -12.18 11.50
C TRP A 530 -13.26 -12.40 12.41
N LEU A 531 -12.04 -12.21 11.91
CA LEU A 531 -10.82 -12.28 12.72
C LEU A 531 -10.83 -11.24 13.85
N VAL A 532 -11.23 -10.00 13.54
CA VAL A 532 -11.37 -8.93 14.55
C VAL A 532 -12.41 -9.31 15.59
N GLY A 533 -13.58 -9.80 15.16
CA GLY A 533 -14.66 -10.25 16.04
C GLY A 533 -14.20 -11.33 17.01
N ILE A 534 -13.47 -12.35 16.53
CA ILE A 534 -12.90 -13.39 17.40
C ILE A 534 -11.94 -12.79 18.42
N ALA A 535 -11.03 -11.90 18.00
CA ALA A 535 -10.06 -11.29 18.90
C ALA A 535 -10.75 -10.47 20.01
N VAL A 536 -11.78 -9.70 19.65
CA VAL A 536 -12.56 -8.88 20.58
C VAL A 536 -13.31 -9.76 21.58
N VAL A 537 -14.02 -10.79 21.10
CA VAL A 537 -14.76 -11.74 21.96
C VAL A 537 -13.81 -12.47 22.91
N ALA A 538 -12.69 -12.97 22.39
CA ALA A 538 -11.67 -13.66 23.18
C ALA A 538 -11.12 -12.76 24.31
N ARG A 539 -10.87 -11.48 24.01
CA ARG A 539 -10.40 -10.49 24.99
C ARG A 539 -11.47 -10.13 26.02
N HIS A 540 -12.73 -9.98 25.58
CA HIS A 540 -13.86 -9.71 26.47
C HIS A 540 -14.07 -10.83 27.51
N HIS A 541 -13.86 -12.09 27.11
CA HIS A 541 -13.92 -13.24 28.03
C HIS A 541 -12.62 -13.50 28.81
N GLY A 542 -11.65 -12.58 28.81
CA GLY A 542 -10.38 -12.73 29.53
C GLY A 542 -9.46 -13.81 28.97
N ARG A 543 -9.68 -14.26 27.72
CA ARG A 543 -8.93 -15.32 27.04
C ARG A 543 -8.31 -14.83 25.72
N PRO A 544 -7.47 -13.78 25.72
CA PRO A 544 -6.94 -13.22 24.48
C PRO A 544 -6.13 -14.25 23.69
N ASP A 545 -6.48 -14.45 22.41
CA ASP A 545 -5.70 -15.29 21.49
C ASP A 545 -4.54 -14.48 20.91
N ARG A 546 -3.37 -14.59 21.54
CA ARG A 546 -2.13 -13.92 21.10
C ARG A 546 -1.75 -14.24 19.66
N SER A 547 -2.16 -15.39 19.13
CA SER A 547 -1.89 -15.77 17.74
C SER A 547 -2.68 -14.88 16.78
N ILE A 548 -3.96 -14.63 17.08
CA ILE A 548 -4.83 -13.76 16.29
C ILE A 548 -4.40 -12.30 16.44
N GLU A 549 -4.08 -11.85 17.65
CA GLU A 549 -3.61 -10.46 17.89
C GLU A 549 -2.36 -10.14 17.07
N LYS A 550 -1.40 -11.06 16.97
CA LYS A 550 -0.20 -10.89 16.13
C LYS A 550 -0.52 -10.78 14.64
N ARG A 551 -1.48 -11.56 14.13
CA ARG A 551 -1.94 -11.47 12.73
C ARG A 551 -2.64 -10.14 12.46
N LEU A 552 -3.51 -9.71 13.37
CA LEU A 552 -4.16 -8.40 13.29
C LEU A 552 -3.17 -7.24 13.38
N ALA A 553 -2.04 -7.40 14.09
CA ALA A 553 -0.97 -6.40 14.09
C ALA A 553 -0.33 -6.23 12.70
N VAL A 554 -0.12 -7.31 11.94
CA VAL A 554 0.35 -7.23 10.54
C VAL A 554 -0.68 -6.52 9.67
N VAL A 555 -1.97 -6.90 9.77
CA VAL A 555 -3.07 -6.26 9.05
C VAL A 555 -3.11 -4.75 9.36
N THR A 556 -2.96 -4.38 10.63
CA THR A 556 -2.93 -2.97 11.07
C THR A 556 -1.77 -2.19 10.45
N CYS A 557 -0.59 -2.80 10.28
CA CYS A 557 0.54 -2.16 9.61
C CYS A 557 0.21 -1.83 8.14
N ILE A 558 -0.43 -2.77 7.44
CA ILE A 558 -0.87 -2.59 6.04
C ILE A 558 -1.97 -1.52 5.94
N MET A 559 -2.96 -1.54 6.84
CA MET A 559 -4.01 -0.52 6.91
C MET A 559 -3.41 0.87 7.11
N ALA A 560 -2.53 1.04 8.10
CA ALA A 560 -1.93 2.32 8.42
C ALA A 560 -1.07 2.87 7.27
N ALA A 561 -0.46 1.99 6.47
CA ALA A 561 0.31 2.39 5.30
C ALA A 561 -0.57 2.83 4.12
N THR A 562 -1.68 2.14 3.88
CA THR A 562 -2.50 2.34 2.68
C THR A 562 -3.61 3.39 2.86
N ILE A 563 -3.92 3.79 4.10
CA ILE A 563 -4.97 4.76 4.38
C ILE A 563 -4.55 6.22 4.17
N GLY A 564 -3.24 6.51 4.31
CA GLY A 564 -2.73 7.88 4.34
C GLY A 564 -3.00 8.63 3.03
N HIS A 565 -2.73 7.99 1.90
CA HIS A 565 -2.95 8.60 0.58
C HIS A 565 -4.44 8.92 0.32
N PRO A 566 -5.36 7.94 0.35
CA PRO A 566 -6.74 8.20 0.00
C PRO A 566 -7.45 9.14 0.99
N VAL A 567 -7.06 9.15 2.27
CA VAL A 567 -7.68 10.03 3.26
C VAL A 567 -7.09 11.43 3.26
N LEU A 568 -5.76 11.57 3.28
CA LEU A 568 -5.12 12.88 3.43
C LEU A 568 -5.07 13.67 2.12
N LEU A 569 -4.87 12.98 0.99
CA LEU A 569 -4.71 13.64 -0.31
C LEU A 569 -5.99 13.59 -1.11
N THR A 570 -6.43 12.40 -1.51
CA THR A 570 -7.53 12.24 -2.46
C THR A 570 -7.91 10.77 -2.65
N THR A 571 -9.22 10.50 -2.73
CA THR A 571 -9.74 9.20 -3.18
C THR A 571 -9.71 9.03 -4.70
N ALA A 572 -9.53 10.13 -5.43
CA ALA A 572 -9.55 10.16 -6.88
C ALA A 572 -8.29 9.60 -7.56
N SER A 573 -7.24 9.34 -6.79
CA SER A 573 -6.13 8.49 -7.24
C SER A 573 -6.56 7.06 -7.54
N ALA A 574 -7.77 6.67 -7.10
CA ALA A 574 -8.48 5.43 -7.41
C ALA A 574 -7.72 4.17 -7.07
N LEU A 575 -6.69 3.85 -7.85
CA LEU A 575 -5.85 2.68 -7.69
C LEU A 575 -5.12 2.68 -6.33
N GLU A 576 -4.58 3.82 -5.85
CA GLU A 576 -4.08 3.92 -4.48
C GLU A 576 -5.19 3.66 -3.44
N THR A 577 -6.42 4.13 -3.67
CA THR A 577 -7.58 3.85 -2.81
C THR A 577 -7.92 2.35 -2.78
N GLU A 578 -7.87 1.68 -3.94
CA GLU A 578 -8.12 0.24 -4.08
C GLU A 578 -7.00 -0.60 -3.48
N THR A 579 -5.75 -0.11 -3.42
CA THR A 579 -4.66 -0.85 -2.74
C THR A 579 -4.94 -1.09 -1.24
N PHE A 580 -5.85 -0.32 -0.63
CA PHE A 580 -6.31 -0.60 0.73
C PHE A 580 -6.92 -2.01 0.86
N ALA A 581 -7.56 -2.53 -0.19
CA ALA A 581 -8.17 -3.86 -0.20
C ALA A 581 -7.15 -5.00 -0.09
N ILE A 582 -5.85 -4.75 -0.30
CA ILE A 582 -4.78 -5.71 0.03
C ILE A 582 -4.80 -6.07 1.52
N THR A 583 -5.25 -5.15 2.39
CA THR A 583 -5.55 -5.43 3.80
C THR A 583 -6.53 -6.59 3.94
N TYR A 584 -7.61 -6.57 3.15
CA TYR A 584 -8.67 -7.56 3.22
C TYR A 584 -8.26 -8.90 2.63
N ILE A 585 -7.46 -8.88 1.56
CA ILE A 585 -6.84 -10.09 1.00
C ILE A 585 -5.91 -10.73 2.05
N LEU A 586 -5.09 -9.95 2.75
CA LEU A 586 -4.24 -10.46 3.83
C LEU A 586 -5.05 -10.99 5.01
N GLY A 587 -6.09 -10.27 5.44
CA GLY A 587 -7.00 -10.72 6.48
C GLY A 587 -7.73 -12.01 6.10
N ALA A 588 -8.13 -12.18 4.83
CA ALA A 588 -8.70 -13.42 4.32
C ALA A 588 -7.71 -14.59 4.37
N ALA A 589 -6.45 -14.38 3.99
CA ALA A 589 -5.41 -15.40 4.11
C ALA A 589 -5.23 -15.88 5.57
N PHE A 590 -5.18 -14.94 6.52
CA PHE A 590 -5.13 -15.26 7.95
C PHE A 590 -6.40 -15.96 8.47
N ALA A 591 -7.57 -15.58 7.96
CA ALA A 591 -8.84 -16.18 8.34
C ALA A 591 -8.94 -17.63 7.86
N ILE A 592 -8.48 -17.92 6.63
CA ILE A 592 -8.40 -19.27 6.07
C ILE A 592 -7.53 -20.16 6.96
N GLU A 593 -6.35 -19.68 7.36
CA GLU A 593 -5.49 -20.44 8.27
C GLU A 593 -6.17 -20.72 9.62
N GLU A 594 -6.85 -19.72 10.18
CA GLU A 594 -7.55 -19.87 11.45
C GLU A 594 -8.72 -20.88 11.36
N LEU A 595 -9.46 -20.89 10.25
CA LEU A 595 -10.49 -21.88 9.98
C LEU A 595 -9.92 -23.30 9.88
N VAL A 596 -8.80 -23.48 9.18
CA VAL A 596 -8.09 -24.76 9.09
C VAL A 596 -7.64 -25.23 10.47
N ARG A 597 -7.08 -24.32 11.28
CA ARG A 597 -6.63 -24.62 12.66
C ARG A 597 -7.79 -25.08 13.55
N ARG A 598 -8.95 -24.40 13.48
CA ARG A 598 -10.13 -24.75 14.28
C ARG A 598 -10.75 -26.07 13.86
N ARG A 599 -10.83 -26.37 12.56
CA ARG A 599 -11.36 -27.64 12.06
C ARG A 599 -10.50 -28.84 12.49
N GLY A 600 -9.18 -28.66 12.50
CA GLY A 600 -8.25 -29.68 13.01
C GLY A 600 -8.51 -30.04 14.47
N ARG A 601 -8.78 -29.04 15.33
CA ARG A 601 -9.10 -29.25 16.75
C ARG A 601 -10.45 -29.94 16.95
N GLY A 602 -11.49 -29.51 16.23
CA GLY A 602 -12.82 -30.13 16.32
C GLY A 602 -12.86 -31.60 15.86
N ALA A 603 -12.03 -31.97 14.88
CA ALA A 603 -11.90 -33.36 14.43
C ALA A 603 -11.20 -34.27 15.46
N GLU A 604 -10.30 -33.71 16.28
CA GLU A 604 -9.66 -34.43 17.38
C GLU A 604 -10.62 -34.60 18.57
N ASP A 605 -11.48 -33.61 18.85
CA ASP A 605 -12.50 -33.64 19.92
C ASP A 605 -13.72 -34.51 19.62
N GLY A 606 -14.03 -34.75 18.33
CA GLY A 606 -15.12 -35.63 17.90
C GLY A 606 -14.78 -37.12 17.85
N GLN A 607 -13.57 -37.56 18.24
CA GLN A 607 -13.24 -38.97 18.28
C GLN A 607 -13.82 -39.65 19.53
N PRO A 608 -14.54 -40.79 19.41
CA PRO A 608 -15.13 -41.47 20.56
C PRO A 608 -14.07 -41.80 21.60
N LEU A 609 -14.41 -41.60 22.88
CA LEU A 609 -13.50 -41.67 24.04
C LEU A 609 -12.63 -42.95 24.04
N GLU A 610 -13.19 -44.07 23.58
CA GLU A 610 -12.50 -45.36 23.44
C GLU A 610 -11.29 -45.31 22.49
N SER A 611 -11.39 -44.56 21.40
CA SER A 611 -10.30 -44.39 20.42
C SER A 611 -9.19 -43.46 20.92
N ARG A 612 -9.50 -42.54 21.85
CA ARG A 612 -8.50 -41.72 22.57
C ARG A 612 -7.76 -42.54 23.62
N ILE A 613 -8.48 -43.38 24.37
CA ILE A 613 -7.91 -44.26 25.40
C ILE A 613 -7.02 -45.34 24.77
N ALA A 614 -7.44 -45.98 23.68
CA ALA A 614 -6.66 -46.99 22.97
C ALA A 614 -5.32 -46.43 22.41
N ARG A 615 -5.33 -45.16 21.98
CA ARG A 615 -4.13 -44.50 21.44
C ARG A 615 -3.13 -44.16 22.55
N ASN A 616 -3.59 -43.66 23.69
CA ASN A 616 -2.71 -43.35 24.83
C ASN A 616 -2.14 -44.61 25.50
N SER A 617 -2.89 -45.72 25.51
CA SER A 617 -2.41 -47.00 26.05
C SER A 617 -1.40 -47.71 25.14
N SER A 618 -1.39 -47.42 23.82
CA SER A 618 -0.34 -47.89 22.91
C SER A 618 1.00 -47.15 23.04
N MET A 619 0.99 -45.89 23.48
CA MET A 619 2.23 -45.11 23.71
C MET A 619 2.89 -45.39 25.07
N SER A 620 2.15 -45.91 26.04
CA SER A 620 2.71 -46.30 27.35
C SER A 620 3.34 -47.72 27.36
N ARG A 621 3.33 -48.43 26.22
CA ARG A 621 3.92 -49.77 26.06
C ARG A 621 5.12 -49.81 25.10
N MET A 622 5.70 -48.65 24.78
CA MET A 622 7.00 -48.55 24.08
C MET A 622 8.06 -47.99 25.00
#